data_AF-A0A9X4BJ06-F1
#
_entry.id   AF-A0A9X4BJ06-F1
#
_cell.length_a   1.000
_cell.length_b   1.000
_cell.length_c   1.000
_cell.angle_alpha   90.00
_cell.angle_beta   90.00
_cell.angle_gamma   90.00
#
_symmetry.space_group_name_H-M   'P 1'
#
loop_
_entity.id
_entity.type
_entity.pdbx_description
1 polymer ?
#
loop_
_entity_poly.entity_id
_entity_poly.type
_entity_poly.pdbx_seq_one_letter_code
_entity_poly.pdbx_strand_id
1 'polypeptide(L)'
;MIYRYPVTLRHEAGDDAWTATFPDFPEAITYGESVDAALIAAIDALDEALASRVHGDETIPPPSRIRKYAVEPSLLIAAKVALYETVAAAGIRKTWLARRLDVNENEVRRMLDPYHATKLSRIERALALLGKRLSVSVVDAPSGTTVR
;
A
#
# COMPACT_ATOMS: atom_id res chain seq x y z
N MET A 1 -8.34 7.76 3.64
CA MET A 1 -7.84 6.43 4.04
C MET A 1 -6.40 6.61 4.51
N ILE A 2 -5.97 5.89 5.55
CA ILE A 2 -4.59 5.90 6.05
C ILE A 2 -4.16 4.43 6.11
N TYR A 3 -3.12 4.07 5.36
CA TYR A 3 -2.64 2.70 5.24
C TYR A 3 -1.40 2.49 6.11
N ARG A 4 -1.56 2.60 7.42
CA ARG A 4 -0.46 2.44 8.37
C ARG A 4 -0.63 1.16 9.18
N TYR A 5 0.06 0.10 8.77
CA TYR A 5 -0.13 -1.24 9.30
C TYR A 5 0.88 -1.60 10.38
N PRO A 6 0.45 -2.25 11.47
CA PRO A 6 1.34 -2.68 12.55
C PRO A 6 2.30 -3.78 12.09
N VAL A 7 3.56 -3.68 12.53
CA VAL A 7 4.59 -4.70 12.30
C VAL A 7 4.96 -5.34 13.63
N THR A 8 4.97 -6.67 13.65
CA THR A 8 5.53 -7.46 14.76
C THR A 8 6.93 -7.90 14.38
N LEU A 9 7.93 -7.39 15.12
CA LEU A 9 9.31 -7.83 14.99
C LEU A 9 9.63 -8.90 16.03
N ARG A 10 10.30 -9.97 15.60
CA ARG A 10 10.83 -11.04 16.46
C ARG A 10 12.29 -11.28 16.14
N HIS A 11 13.04 -11.66 17.16
CA HIS A 11 14.43 -12.08 17.05
C HIS A 11 14.65 -13.17 18.08
N GLU A 12 14.90 -14.40 17.65
CA GLU A 12 15.13 -15.53 18.52
C GLU A 12 16.63 -15.68 18.83
N ALA A 13 16.96 -16.47 19.86
CA ALA A 13 18.35 -16.69 20.25
C ALA A 13 19.03 -17.60 19.21
N GLY A 14 20.05 -17.09 18.53
CA GLY A 14 20.74 -17.79 17.45
C GLY A 14 20.30 -17.36 16.04
N ASP A 15 19.34 -16.43 15.94
CA ASP A 15 19.01 -15.81 14.65
C ASP A 15 20.08 -14.77 14.27
N ASP A 16 20.40 -14.73 12.98
CA ASP A 16 21.25 -13.70 12.38
C ASP A 16 20.44 -12.49 11.89
N ALA A 17 19.10 -12.54 12.00
CA ALA A 17 18.19 -11.52 11.47
C ALA A 17 16.90 -11.37 12.29
N TRP A 18 16.30 -10.19 12.23
CA TRP A 18 14.97 -9.89 12.71
C TRP A 18 13.92 -10.33 11.70
N THR A 19 12.88 -11.02 12.16
CA THR A 19 11.70 -11.37 11.36
C THR A 19 10.62 -10.32 11.55
N ALA A 20 10.09 -9.79 10.44
CA ALA A 20 8.94 -8.89 10.41
C ALA A 20 7.70 -9.61 9.88
N THR A 21 6.59 -9.46 10.61
CA THR A 21 5.29 -10.06 10.26
C THR A 21 4.16 -9.06 10.46
N PHE A 22 3.07 -9.23 9.73
CA PHE A 22 1.87 -8.39 9.80
C PHE A 22 0.69 -9.20 10.35
N PRO A 23 -0.01 -8.73 11.39
CA PRO A 23 -1.22 -9.41 11.86
C PRO A 23 -2.37 -9.34 10.84
N ASP A 24 -2.40 -8.28 10.02
CA ASP A 24 -3.44 -8.05 9.02
C ASP A 24 -3.15 -8.78 7.69
N PHE A 25 -1.87 -9.05 7.40
CA PHE A 25 -1.41 -9.76 6.20
C PHE A 25 -0.51 -10.94 6.61
N PRO A 26 -1.08 -12.09 7.03
CA PRO A 26 -0.30 -13.26 7.42
C PRO A 26 0.65 -13.79 6.34
N GLU A 27 0.35 -13.50 5.07
CA GLU A 27 1.19 -13.80 3.91
C GLU A 27 2.46 -12.93 3.82
N ALA A 28 2.48 -11.76 4.48
CA ALA A 28 3.60 -10.83 4.46
C ALA A 28 4.59 -11.15 5.58
N ILE A 29 5.68 -11.83 5.20
CA ILE A 29 6.78 -12.20 6.09
C ILE A 29 8.10 -11.81 5.42
N THR A 30 8.96 -11.11 6.15
CA THR A 30 10.26 -10.67 5.65
C THR A 30 11.28 -10.57 6.77
N TYR A 31 12.54 -10.31 6.43
CA TYR A 31 13.67 -10.36 7.35
C TYR A 31 14.61 -9.18 7.15
N GLY A 32 15.36 -8.82 8.19
CA GLY A 32 16.45 -7.86 8.10
C GLY A 32 17.46 -8.00 9.24
N GLU A 33 18.73 -7.72 8.95
CA GLU A 33 19.85 -7.88 9.91
C GLU A 33 19.73 -6.98 11.16
N SER A 34 18.89 -5.95 11.08
CA SER A 34 18.59 -5.04 12.19
C SER A 34 17.10 -4.72 12.22
N VAL A 35 16.64 -4.10 13.32
CA VAL A 35 15.27 -3.57 13.43
C VAL A 35 14.93 -2.65 12.26
N ASP A 36 15.83 -1.71 11.91
CA ASP A 36 15.57 -0.76 10.82
C ASP A 36 15.57 -1.45 9.46
N ALA A 37 16.50 -2.39 9.22
CA ALA A 37 16.53 -3.16 7.98
C ALA A 37 15.24 -4.00 7.82
N ALA A 38 14.77 -4.62 8.90
CA ALA A 38 13.53 -5.39 8.87
C ALA A 38 12.30 -4.51 8.64
N LEU A 39 12.27 -3.29 9.18
CA LEU A 39 11.18 -2.34 8.91
C LEU A 39 11.22 -1.80 7.48
N ILE A 40 12.39 -1.56 6.91
CA ILE A 40 12.52 -1.20 5.48
C ILE A 40 12.01 -2.34 4.61
N ALA A 41 12.48 -3.57 4.84
CA ALA A 41 12.01 -4.75 4.10
C ALA A 41 10.50 -4.99 4.28
N ALA A 42 9.94 -4.64 5.45
CA ALA A 42 8.51 -4.74 5.71
C ALA A 42 7.67 -3.80 4.83
N ILE A 43 8.20 -2.65 4.39
CA ILE A 43 7.51 -1.77 3.43
C ILE A 43 7.30 -2.51 2.11
N ASP A 44 8.34 -3.14 1.57
CA ASP A 44 8.26 -3.89 0.31
C ASP A 44 7.33 -5.09 0.43
N ALA A 45 7.38 -5.81 1.57
CA ALA A 45 6.47 -6.92 1.84
C ALA A 45 5.01 -6.47 1.94
N LEU A 46 4.74 -5.30 2.52
CA LEU A 46 3.40 -4.73 2.60
C LEU A 46 2.91 -4.27 1.21
N ASP A 47 3.78 -3.66 0.41
CA ASP A 47 3.48 -3.26 -0.96
C ASP A 47 3.04 -4.47 -1.80
N GLU A 48 3.78 -5.57 -1.71
CA GLU A 48 3.44 -6.81 -2.42
C GLU A 48 2.16 -7.45 -1.91
N ALA A 49 1.93 -7.51 -0.59
CA ALA A 49 0.70 -8.08 -0.04
C ALA A 49 -0.54 -7.28 -0.47
N LEU A 50 -0.47 -5.95 -0.43
CA LEU A 50 -1.55 -5.08 -0.92
C LEU A 50 -1.75 -5.24 -2.42
N ALA A 51 -0.68 -5.28 -3.21
CA ALA A 51 -0.75 -5.47 -4.65
C ALA A 51 -1.38 -6.82 -5.02
N SER A 52 -0.94 -7.89 -4.37
CA SER A 52 -1.46 -9.25 -4.58
C SER A 52 -2.96 -9.31 -4.30
N ARG A 53 -3.42 -8.74 -3.16
CA ARG A 53 -4.86 -8.71 -2.84
C ARG A 53 -5.68 -7.88 -3.82
N VAL A 54 -5.21 -6.70 -4.23
CA VAL A 54 -5.90 -5.90 -5.25
C VAL A 54 -5.96 -6.65 -6.59
N HIS A 55 -4.88 -7.34 -6.97
CA HIS A 55 -4.83 -8.14 -8.19
C HIS A 55 -5.77 -9.35 -8.14
N GLY A 56 -5.89 -10.00 -6.98
CA GLY A 56 -6.79 -11.11 -6.71
C GLY A 56 -8.25 -10.73 -6.46
N ASP A 57 -8.59 -9.42 -6.49
CA ASP A 57 -9.91 -8.90 -6.10
C ASP A 57 -10.32 -9.30 -4.67
N GLU A 58 -9.34 -9.36 -3.77
CA GLU A 58 -9.49 -9.74 -2.37
C GLU A 58 -9.70 -8.54 -1.46
N THR A 59 -10.33 -8.77 -0.30
CA THR A 59 -10.56 -7.72 0.68
C THR A 59 -9.25 -7.25 1.31
N ILE A 60 -9.06 -5.93 1.33
CA ILE A 60 -7.99 -5.28 2.07
C ILE A 60 -8.44 -5.09 3.52
N PRO A 61 -7.78 -5.73 4.50
CA PRO A 61 -8.14 -5.60 5.91
C PRO A 61 -7.80 -4.18 6.39
N PRO A 62 -8.63 -3.55 7.25
CA PRO A 62 -8.25 -2.28 7.86
C PRO A 62 -7.04 -2.47 8.80
N PRO A 63 -6.18 -1.46 9.00
CA PRO A 63 -5.03 -1.60 9.88
C PRO A 63 -5.41 -1.92 11.34
N SER A 64 -4.81 -2.97 11.88
CA SER A 64 -4.95 -3.31 13.31
C SER A 64 -4.27 -2.28 14.22
N ARG A 65 -4.56 -2.38 15.53
CA ARG A 65 -3.98 -1.51 16.55
C ARG A 65 -2.45 -1.58 16.55
N ILE A 66 -1.81 -0.43 16.35
CA ILE A 66 -0.35 -0.27 16.44
C ILE A 66 0.08 -0.40 17.91
N ARG A 67 1.01 -1.32 18.18
CA ARG A 67 1.61 -1.52 19.51
C ARG A 67 2.97 -0.86 19.64
N LYS A 68 3.88 -1.13 18.72
CA LYS A 68 5.27 -0.66 18.78
C LYS A 68 5.74 -0.11 17.43
N TYR A 69 5.72 -0.95 16.40
CA TYR A 69 6.14 -0.58 15.06
C TYR A 69 4.95 -0.60 14.10
N ALA A 70 5.04 0.25 13.08
CA ALA A 70 4.13 0.27 11.95
C ALA A 70 4.86 0.81 10.73
N VAL A 71 4.46 0.35 9.55
CA VAL A 71 4.95 0.86 8.28
C VAL A 71 3.77 1.31 7.42
N GLU A 72 4.08 2.17 6.45
CA GLU A 72 3.16 2.61 5.42
C GLU A 72 3.67 2.05 4.08
N PRO A 73 2.78 1.64 3.16
CA PRO A 73 3.19 1.22 1.83
C PRO A 73 3.74 2.42 1.06
N SER A 74 4.39 2.16 -0.08
CA SER A 74 4.80 3.22 -0.98
C SER A 74 3.59 4.06 -1.42
N LEU A 75 3.84 5.34 -1.68
CA LEU A 75 2.79 6.31 -2.00
C LEU A 75 1.94 5.87 -3.20
N LEU A 76 2.56 5.22 -4.19
CA LEU A 76 1.85 4.76 -5.38
C LEU A 76 0.94 3.56 -5.07
N ILE A 77 1.41 2.58 -4.28
CA ILE A 77 0.58 1.46 -3.85
C ILE A 77 -0.58 1.97 -3.00
N ALA A 78 -0.31 2.82 -2.00
CA ALA A 78 -1.35 3.45 -1.18
C ALA A 78 -2.43 4.15 -2.04
N ALA A 79 -2.01 4.92 -3.05
CA ALA A 79 -2.94 5.64 -3.93
C ALA A 79 -3.80 4.70 -4.79
N LYS A 80 -3.22 3.60 -5.28
CA LYS A 80 -3.95 2.60 -6.07
C LYS A 80 -4.92 1.78 -5.22
N VAL A 81 -4.51 1.36 -4.04
CA VAL A 81 -5.39 0.68 -3.07
C VAL A 81 -6.57 1.59 -2.74
N ALA A 82 -6.32 2.88 -2.48
CA ALA A 82 -7.39 3.86 -2.25
C ALA A 82 -8.35 3.99 -3.43
N LEU A 83 -7.83 4.01 -4.67
CA LEU A 83 -8.66 4.04 -5.86
C LEU A 83 -9.49 2.76 -6.01
N TYR A 84 -8.88 1.60 -5.81
CA TYR A 84 -9.55 0.30 -5.85
C TYR A 84 -10.69 0.23 -4.85
N GLU A 85 -10.43 0.50 -3.56
CA GLU A 85 -11.45 0.47 -2.51
C GLU A 85 -12.56 1.50 -2.77
N THR A 86 -12.22 2.69 -3.26
CA THR A 86 -13.22 3.74 -3.56
C THR A 86 -14.12 3.34 -4.73
N VAL A 87 -13.55 2.74 -5.79
CA VAL A 87 -14.32 2.25 -6.94
C VAL A 87 -15.22 1.08 -6.54
N ALA A 88 -14.69 0.13 -5.75
CA ALA A 88 -15.44 -1.00 -5.23
C ALA A 88 -16.61 -0.55 -4.34
N ALA A 89 -16.34 0.34 -3.36
CA ALA A 89 -17.36 0.87 -2.46
C ALA A 89 -18.45 1.68 -3.18
N ALA A 90 -18.11 2.36 -4.27
CA ALA A 90 -19.07 3.09 -5.09
C ALA A 90 -19.90 2.19 -6.01
N GLY A 91 -19.52 0.92 -6.18
CA GLY A 91 -20.23 -0.04 -7.06
C GLY A 91 -20.25 0.38 -8.54
N ILE A 92 -19.30 1.21 -8.98
CA ILE A 92 -19.29 1.77 -10.33
C ILE A 92 -18.56 0.87 -11.32
N ARG A 93 -19.03 0.90 -12.58
CA ARG A 93 -18.37 0.18 -13.67
C ARG A 93 -17.12 0.92 -14.14
N LYS A 94 -16.08 0.17 -14.53
CA LYS A 94 -14.85 0.72 -15.14
C LYS A 94 -15.14 1.58 -16.37
N THR A 95 -16.11 1.18 -17.19
CA THR A 95 -16.58 1.97 -18.36
C THR A 95 -17.19 3.31 -17.98
N TRP A 96 -17.88 3.41 -16.84
CA TRP A 96 -18.42 4.68 -16.35
C TRP A 96 -17.28 5.63 -15.98
N LEU A 97 -16.28 5.12 -15.25
CA LEU A 97 -15.12 5.92 -14.85
C LEU A 97 -14.31 6.38 -16.07
N ALA A 98 -14.14 5.51 -17.07
CA ALA A 98 -13.45 5.83 -18.32
C ALA A 98 -14.13 7.00 -19.06
N ARG A 99 -15.46 6.94 -19.21
CA ARG A 99 -16.24 8.03 -19.85
C ARG A 99 -16.09 9.35 -19.10
N ARG A 100 -16.02 9.31 -17.77
CA ARG A 100 -15.91 10.52 -16.94
C ARG A 100 -14.51 11.12 -16.92
N LEU A 101 -13.49 10.28 -17.11
CA LEU A 101 -12.09 10.67 -17.24
C LEU A 101 -11.68 11.07 -18.66
N ASP A 102 -12.55 10.83 -19.65
CA ASP A 102 -12.28 10.96 -21.08
C ASP A 102 -11.10 10.08 -21.54
N VAL A 103 -11.13 8.80 -21.14
CA VAL A 103 -10.13 7.79 -21.50
C VAL A 103 -10.81 6.48 -21.89
N ASN A 104 -10.04 5.57 -22.51
CA ASN A 104 -10.53 4.22 -22.77
C ASN A 104 -10.57 3.37 -21.47
N GLU A 105 -11.35 2.29 -21.48
CA GLU A 105 -11.51 1.41 -20.30
C GLU A 105 -10.20 0.71 -19.91
N ASN A 106 -9.30 0.45 -20.85
CA ASN A 106 -8.00 -0.18 -20.56
C ASN A 106 -7.10 0.72 -19.73
N GLU A 107 -7.13 2.04 -19.94
CA GLU A 107 -6.43 2.99 -19.08
C GLU A 107 -6.97 2.94 -17.64
N VAL A 108 -8.29 2.79 -17.47
CA VAL A 108 -8.89 2.60 -16.13
C VAL A 108 -8.45 1.27 -15.50
N ARG A 109 -8.41 0.17 -16.28
CA ARG A 109 -7.88 -1.11 -15.80
C ARG A 109 -6.44 -0.98 -15.31
N ARG A 110 -5.59 -0.29 -16.08
CA ARG A 110 -4.19 0.00 -15.71
C ARG A 110 -4.05 0.87 -14.47
N MET A 111 -4.96 1.82 -14.27
CA MET A 111 -4.98 2.65 -13.06
C MET A 111 -5.32 1.84 -11.80
N LEU A 112 -6.16 0.82 -11.94
CA LEU A 112 -6.58 -0.08 -10.85
C LEU A 112 -5.60 -1.24 -10.63
N ASP A 113 -4.81 -1.59 -11.64
CA ASP A 113 -3.81 -2.66 -11.56
C ASP A 113 -2.60 -2.19 -10.72
N PRO A 114 -2.31 -2.82 -9.57
CA PRO A 114 -1.24 -2.43 -8.67
C PRO A 114 0.14 -2.57 -9.29
N TYR A 115 0.33 -3.50 -10.24
CA TYR A 115 1.61 -3.76 -10.90
C TYR A 115 1.86 -2.86 -12.13
N HIS A 116 0.85 -2.13 -12.61
CA HIS A 116 1.01 -1.26 -13.77
C HIS A 116 1.44 0.17 -13.40
N ALA A 117 2.62 0.62 -13.83
CA ALA A 117 3.08 1.99 -13.58
C ALA A 117 2.03 3.05 -13.99
N THR A 118 1.63 3.91 -13.04
CA THR A 118 0.58 4.92 -13.26
C THR A 118 0.99 6.24 -12.62
N LYS A 119 0.84 7.34 -13.35
CA LYS A 119 1.10 8.68 -12.82
C LYS A 119 0.11 9.01 -11.69
N LEU A 120 0.60 9.47 -10.54
CA LEU A 120 -0.25 9.86 -9.40
C LEU A 120 -1.34 10.86 -9.78
N SER A 121 -1.05 11.82 -10.66
CA SER A 121 -2.05 12.79 -11.15
C SER A 121 -3.26 12.17 -11.85
N ARG A 122 -3.12 10.98 -12.44
CA ARG A 122 -4.27 10.24 -13.01
C ARG A 122 -5.14 9.64 -11.92
N ILE A 123 -4.50 9.05 -10.90
CA ILE A 123 -5.19 8.46 -9.74
C ILE A 123 -5.93 9.55 -8.96
N GLU A 124 -5.29 10.70 -8.75
CA GLU A 124 -5.90 11.87 -8.12
C GLU A 124 -7.15 12.34 -8.85
N ARG A 125 -7.08 12.48 -10.19
CA ARG A 125 -8.25 12.84 -11.01
C ARG A 125 -9.40 11.84 -10.86
N ALA A 126 -9.11 10.55 -10.83
CA ALA A 126 -10.15 9.52 -10.65
C ALA A 126 -10.78 9.58 -9.25
N LEU A 127 -9.97 9.73 -8.21
CA LEU A 127 -10.45 9.91 -6.85
C LEU A 127 -11.30 11.18 -6.68
N ALA A 128 -10.92 12.28 -7.34
CA ALA A 128 -11.67 13.54 -7.33
C ALA A 128 -13.09 13.38 -7.90
N LEU A 129 -13.26 12.60 -8.98
CA LEU A 129 -14.58 12.28 -9.53
C LEU A 129 -15.48 11.50 -8.56
N LEU A 130 -14.87 10.85 -7.56
CA LEU A 130 -15.54 10.07 -6.52
C LEU A 130 -15.62 10.83 -5.19
N GLY A 131 -15.38 12.15 -5.22
CA GLY A 131 -15.44 13.02 -4.03
C GLY A 131 -14.32 12.74 -3.02
N LYS A 132 -13.21 12.13 -3.44
CA LYS A 132 -12.02 11.87 -2.62
C LYS A 132 -10.88 12.78 -3.04
N ARG A 133 -9.96 13.04 -2.12
CA ARG A 133 -8.76 13.84 -2.36
C ARG A 133 -7.55 13.10 -1.81
N LEU A 134 -6.49 12.98 -2.60
CA LEU A 134 -5.19 12.53 -2.11
C LEU A 134 -4.55 13.66 -1.30
N SER A 135 -3.95 13.31 -0.18
CA SER A 135 -3.19 14.23 0.66
C SER A 135 -1.85 13.60 0.96
N VAL A 136 -0.79 14.40 0.93
CA VAL A 136 0.58 13.95 1.19
C VAL A 136 1.10 14.69 2.43
N SER A 137 1.81 13.96 3.28
CA SER A 137 2.59 14.49 4.39
C SER A 137 4.01 13.97 4.32
N VAL A 138 4.97 14.79 4.71
CA VAL A 138 6.37 14.38 4.88
C VAL A 138 6.58 14.04 6.34
N VAL A 139 7.20 12.88 6.60
CA VAL A 139 7.53 12.39 7.94
C VAL A 139 9.02 12.07 7.99
N ASP A 140 9.59 12.03 9.19
CA ASP A 140 10.97 11.61 9.37
C ASP A 140 11.14 10.15 8.94
N ALA A 141 12.20 9.88 8.18
CA ALA A 141 12.57 8.51 7.83
C ALA A 141 13.02 7.74 9.08
N PRO A 142 12.83 6.41 9.14
CA PRO A 142 13.47 5.58 10.16
C PRO A 142 14.98 5.85 10.16
N SER A 143 15.59 5.94 11.35
CA SER A 143 16.98 6.34 11.56
C SER A 143 17.97 5.29 11.02
N GLY A 144 18.09 5.19 9.69
CA GLY A 144 19.01 4.29 8.99
C GLY A 144 19.50 4.84 7.65
N THR A 145 18.83 5.85 7.08
CA THR A 145 19.27 6.54 5.87
C THR A 145 20.18 7.71 6.24
N THR A 146 21.44 7.40 6.60
CA THR A 146 22.48 8.44 6.56
C THR A 146 22.70 8.78 5.09
N VAL A 147 22.11 9.89 4.63
CA VAL A 147 22.54 10.52 3.38
C VAL A 147 23.98 10.96 3.62
N ARG A 148 24.94 10.22 3.05
CA ARG A 148 26.30 10.72 2.83
C ARG A 148 26.33 11.58 1.59
#